data_AF-A0A0Q9W9D2-F1
#
_entry.id   AF-A0A0Q9W9D2-F1
#
_cell.length_a   1.000
_cell.length_b   1.000
_cell.length_c   1.000
_cell.angle_alpha   90.00
_cell.angle_beta   90.00
_cell.angle_gamma   90.00
#
_symmetry.space_group_name_H-M   'P 1'
#
loop_
_entity.id
_entity.type
_entity.pdbx_description
1 polymer ?
#
loop_
_entity_poly.entity_id
_entity_poly.type
_entity_poly.pdbx_seq_one_letter_code
_entity_poly.pdbx_strand_id
1 'polypeptide(L)'
;MCRLRAFLLALLLVMAVAQIREKGAISVRKNPLIVMACPPMPMMQNVSKDKLLGIWFAYATTPLPFEKYQRRCISHNVKGSNFFNTSILYTNYRGLTITYRCAFAAKVRRFQMTLRVLTRTRTPMPEILYEALAFLKSVNFPVAALDWLKTEAFCFELYELKFETQMRPIQYQAPFNQPGELG
;
A
#
# COMPACT_ATOMS: atom_id res chain seq x y z
N MET A 1 -4.97 -47.46 30.53
CA MET A 1 -4.75 -45.99 30.48
C MET A 1 -3.98 -45.49 29.24
N CYS A 2 -3.19 -46.31 28.53
CA CYS A 2 -2.44 -45.87 27.32
C CYS A 2 -3.30 -45.49 26.10
N ARG A 3 -4.41 -46.21 25.84
CA ARG A 3 -5.23 -45.98 24.64
C ARG A 3 -5.93 -44.61 24.63
N LEU A 4 -6.33 -44.11 25.80
CA LEU A 4 -6.99 -42.80 25.93
C LEU A 4 -6.02 -41.63 25.69
N ARG A 5 -4.76 -41.76 26.15
CA ARG A 5 -3.71 -40.76 25.91
C ARG A 5 -3.30 -40.66 24.45
N ALA A 6 -3.20 -41.80 23.75
CA ALA A 6 -2.92 -41.83 22.32
C ALA A 6 -4.06 -41.19 21.50
N PHE A 7 -5.32 -41.41 21.90
CA PHE A 7 -6.47 -40.82 21.23
C PHE A 7 -6.53 -39.30 21.41
N LEU A 8 -6.26 -38.80 22.63
CA LEU A 8 -6.19 -37.36 22.92
C LEU A 8 -5.06 -36.66 22.15
N LEU A 9 -3.89 -37.28 22.06
CA LEU A 9 -2.76 -36.75 21.28
C LEU A 9 -3.07 -36.69 19.79
N ALA A 10 -3.73 -37.73 19.24
CA ALA A 10 -4.17 -37.72 17.85
C ALA A 10 -5.22 -36.64 17.57
N LEU A 11 -6.17 -36.43 18.50
CA LEU A 11 -7.20 -35.39 18.38
C LEU A 11 -6.60 -33.98 18.40
N LEU A 12 -5.63 -33.74 19.29
CA LEU A 12 -4.90 -32.47 19.37
C LEU A 12 -4.07 -32.19 18.11
N LEU A 13 -3.45 -33.22 17.53
CA LEU A 13 -2.75 -33.12 16.25
C LEU A 13 -3.70 -32.81 15.10
N VAL A 14 -4.88 -33.46 15.03
CA VAL A 14 -5.89 -33.16 14.00
C VAL A 14 -6.42 -31.74 14.15
N MET A 15 -6.68 -31.28 15.38
CA MET A 15 -7.10 -29.90 15.67
C MET A 15 -6.03 -28.88 15.29
N ALA A 16 -4.75 -29.16 15.60
CA ALA A 16 -3.63 -28.30 15.21
C ALA A 16 -3.46 -28.23 13.68
N VAL A 17 -3.60 -29.37 12.98
CA VAL A 17 -3.55 -29.42 11.51
C VAL A 17 -4.76 -28.73 10.87
N ALA A 18 -5.95 -28.83 11.47
CA ALA A 18 -7.15 -28.11 11.02
C ALA A 18 -6.99 -26.58 11.16
N GLN A 19 -6.38 -26.10 12.26
CA GLN A 19 -6.11 -24.67 12.45
C GLN A 19 -5.02 -24.11 11.51
N ILE A 20 -4.08 -24.94 11.06
CA ILE A 20 -3.05 -24.51 10.09
C ILE A 20 -3.66 -24.33 8.68
N ARG A 21 -4.73 -25.07 8.34
CA ARG A 21 -5.32 -25.08 6.99
C ARG A 21 -6.25 -23.89 6.70
N GLU A 22 -6.78 -23.21 7.71
CA GLU A 22 -7.72 -22.08 7.53
C GLU A 22 -7.07 -20.73 7.24
N LYS A 23 -5.75 -20.59 7.35
CA LYS A 23 -5.07 -19.31 7.03
C LYS A 23 -4.97 -18.98 5.53
N GLY A 24 -5.42 -19.87 4.65
CA GLY A 24 -5.13 -19.80 3.21
C GLY A 24 -6.27 -19.41 2.27
N ALA A 25 -7.50 -19.18 2.74
CA ALA A 25 -8.61 -18.88 1.82
C ALA A 25 -9.69 -18.00 2.48
N ILE A 26 -9.46 -16.69 2.54
CA ILE A 26 -10.57 -15.74 2.61
C ILE A 26 -11.42 -15.99 1.36
N SER A 27 -12.63 -16.52 1.53
CA SER A 27 -13.50 -16.78 0.39
C SER A 27 -13.73 -15.46 -0.35
N VAL A 28 -13.54 -15.45 -1.67
CA VAL A 28 -13.70 -14.26 -2.53
C VAL A 28 -15.07 -13.59 -2.35
N ARG A 29 -16.07 -14.33 -1.82
CA ARG A 29 -17.41 -13.82 -1.46
C ARG A 29 -17.44 -12.85 -0.27
N LYS A 30 -16.39 -12.74 0.55
CA LYS A 30 -16.36 -11.87 1.75
C LYS A 30 -15.27 -10.80 1.74
N ASN A 31 -14.55 -10.59 0.64
CA ASN A 31 -13.57 -9.50 0.57
C ASN A 31 -14.27 -8.21 0.10
N PRO A 32 -14.46 -7.20 0.97
CA PRO A 32 -15.15 -5.96 0.62
C PRO A 32 -14.39 -5.11 -0.42
N LEU A 33 -13.15 -5.47 -0.74
CA LEU A 33 -12.34 -4.83 -1.78
C LEU A 33 -12.61 -5.39 -3.17
N ILE A 34 -13.32 -6.51 -3.30
CA ILE A 34 -13.70 -7.12 -4.58
C ILE A 34 -15.16 -6.78 -4.87
N VAL A 35 -15.39 -6.03 -5.95
CA VAL A 35 -16.69 -5.44 -6.29
C VAL A 35 -17.13 -5.78 -7.71
N MET A 36 -18.44 -5.72 -7.94
CA MET A 36 -19.05 -5.97 -9.25
C MET A 36 -18.74 -4.86 -10.26
N ALA A 37 -18.74 -3.62 -9.77
CA ALA A 37 -18.43 -2.41 -10.50
C ALA A 37 -17.70 -1.45 -9.56
N CYS A 38 -16.86 -0.58 -10.11
CA CYS A 38 -16.13 0.39 -9.30
C CYS A 38 -17.10 1.43 -8.70
N PRO A 39 -17.10 1.61 -7.37
CA PRO A 39 -17.91 2.65 -6.76
C PRO A 39 -17.41 4.03 -7.21
N PRO A 40 -18.32 5.00 -7.41
CA PRO A 40 -17.91 6.38 -7.67
C PRO A 40 -17.15 6.89 -6.45
N MET A 41 -15.96 7.44 -6.69
CA MET A 41 -15.10 8.01 -5.65
C MET A 41 -14.78 9.46 -6.01
N PRO A 42 -14.78 10.37 -5.03
CA PRO A 42 -14.51 11.79 -5.26
C PRO A 42 -13.02 12.04 -5.49
N MET A 43 -12.51 11.64 -6.64
CA MET A 43 -11.11 11.83 -7.00
C MET A 43 -10.78 13.33 -7.04
N MET A 44 -9.72 13.73 -6.33
CA MET A 44 -9.31 15.11 -6.26
C MET A 44 -8.81 15.59 -7.63
N GLN A 45 -9.33 16.73 -8.10
CA GLN A 45 -8.93 17.34 -9.37
C GLN A 45 -7.83 18.37 -9.16
N ASN A 46 -7.05 18.65 -10.21
CA ASN A 46 -5.99 19.68 -10.22
C ASN A 46 -4.95 19.53 -9.10
N VAL A 47 -4.57 18.29 -8.80
CA VAL A 47 -3.58 18.00 -7.77
C VAL A 47 -2.20 18.54 -8.17
N SER A 48 -1.57 19.30 -7.28
CA SER A 48 -0.24 19.84 -7.51
C SER A 48 0.81 18.74 -7.42
N LYS A 49 1.39 18.37 -8.57
CA LYS A 49 2.44 17.34 -8.68
C LYS A 49 3.67 17.70 -7.85
N ASP A 50 4.14 18.94 -7.96
CA ASP A 50 5.34 19.44 -7.29
C ASP A 50 5.27 19.28 -5.77
N LYS A 51 4.10 19.53 -5.18
CA LYS A 51 3.87 19.39 -3.73
C LYS A 51 3.85 17.94 -3.25
N LEU A 52 3.70 16.98 -4.16
CA LEU A 52 3.68 15.55 -3.87
C LEU A 52 5.00 14.85 -4.21
N LEU A 53 5.98 15.54 -4.78
CA LEU A 53 7.31 14.98 -4.99
C LEU A 53 7.99 14.65 -3.64
N GLY A 54 8.99 13.77 -3.71
CA GLY A 54 9.75 13.26 -2.58
C GLY A 54 9.21 11.94 -2.02
N ILE A 55 9.62 11.64 -0.78
CA ILE A 55 9.35 10.36 -0.13
C ILE A 55 7.99 10.37 0.56
N TRP A 56 7.29 9.25 0.44
CA TRP A 56 6.03 8.92 1.10
C TRP A 56 6.08 7.50 1.67
N PHE A 57 5.61 7.30 2.88
CA PHE A 57 5.52 6.02 3.57
C PHE A 57 4.07 5.53 3.60
N ALA A 58 3.81 4.32 3.12
CA ALA A 58 2.50 3.71 3.26
C ALA A 58 2.29 3.29 4.71
N TYR A 59 1.38 4.00 5.38
CA TYR A 59 0.98 3.69 6.75
C TYR A 59 -0.10 2.61 6.79
N ALA A 60 -1.01 2.64 5.81
CA ALA A 60 -2.01 1.61 5.58
C ALA A 60 -2.20 1.35 4.09
N THR A 61 -2.51 0.12 3.71
CA THR A 61 -2.76 -0.28 2.32
C THR A 61 -3.80 -1.39 2.26
N THR A 62 -4.51 -1.52 1.14
CA THR A 62 -5.18 -2.78 0.83
C THR A 62 -4.15 -3.91 0.75
N PRO A 63 -4.49 -5.15 1.17
CA PRO A 63 -3.54 -6.25 1.27
C PRO A 63 -2.72 -6.47 0.01
N LEU A 64 -1.41 -6.62 0.20
CA LEU A 64 -0.45 -6.84 -0.87
C LEU A 64 -0.17 -8.34 -1.02
N PRO A 65 0.09 -8.83 -2.25
CA PRO A 65 0.29 -10.26 -2.51
C PRO A 65 1.68 -10.78 -2.07
N PHE A 66 2.44 -10.01 -1.28
CA PHE A 66 3.81 -10.34 -0.89
C PHE A 66 3.88 -10.52 0.64
N GLU A 67 4.45 -11.64 1.08
CA GLU A 67 4.59 -11.97 2.50
C GLU A 67 5.79 -11.28 3.19
N LYS A 68 6.80 -10.86 2.41
CA LYS A 68 8.05 -10.29 2.93
C LYS A 68 8.27 -8.87 2.42
N TYR A 69 8.21 -7.93 3.34
CA TYR A 69 8.47 -6.50 3.12
C TYR A 69 9.92 -6.26 2.72
N GLN A 70 10.14 -5.56 1.60
CA GLN A 70 11.47 -5.07 1.24
C GLN A 70 11.69 -3.69 1.84
N ARG A 71 12.80 -3.50 2.57
CA ARG A 71 13.15 -2.23 3.25
C ARG A 71 13.44 -1.05 2.34
N ARG A 72 13.48 -1.24 1.01
CA ARG A 72 13.87 -0.21 0.03
C ARG A 72 12.62 0.47 -0.54
N CYS A 73 12.66 1.80 -0.65
CA CYS A 73 11.61 2.55 -1.32
C CYS A 73 11.57 2.19 -2.80
N ILE A 74 10.36 2.14 -3.35
CA ILE A 74 10.17 2.06 -4.79
C ILE A 74 10.19 3.48 -5.33
N SER A 75 11.16 3.79 -6.18
CA SER A 75 11.29 5.12 -6.80
C SER A 75 10.58 5.14 -8.15
N HIS A 76 9.73 6.15 -8.37
CA HIS A 76 8.95 6.34 -9.58
C HIS A 76 9.23 7.69 -10.21
N ASN A 77 9.70 7.70 -11.46
CA ASN A 77 9.73 8.91 -12.27
C ASN A 77 8.31 9.26 -12.70
N VAL A 78 7.83 10.43 -12.30
CA VAL A 78 6.46 10.90 -12.58
C VAL A 78 6.39 11.93 -13.71
N LYS A 79 7.50 12.21 -14.40
CA LYS A 79 7.51 13.08 -15.59
C LYS A 79 6.52 12.56 -16.63
N GLY A 80 5.56 13.41 -17.03
CA GLY A 80 4.52 13.04 -17.99
C GLY A 80 3.49 12.01 -17.48
N SER A 81 3.52 11.66 -16.19
CA SER A 81 2.58 10.70 -15.61
C SER A 81 1.22 11.33 -15.32
N ASN A 82 0.16 10.60 -15.66
CA ASN A 82 -1.24 10.90 -15.30
C ASN A 82 -1.64 10.36 -13.91
N PHE A 83 -0.69 9.78 -13.16
CA PHE A 83 -0.93 9.22 -11.84
C PHE A 83 -1.66 10.21 -10.91
N PHE A 84 -1.15 11.44 -10.79
CA PHE A 84 -1.71 12.44 -9.88
C PHE A 84 -3.13 12.89 -10.25
N ASN A 85 -3.50 12.80 -11.52
CA ASN A 85 -4.82 13.21 -12.00
C ASN A 85 -5.88 12.12 -11.84
N THR A 86 -5.46 10.86 -11.72
CA THR A 86 -6.36 9.70 -11.78
C THR A 86 -6.35 8.85 -10.53
N SER A 87 -5.40 9.05 -9.63
CA SER A 87 -5.16 8.15 -8.49
C SER A 87 -5.18 8.83 -7.12
N ILE A 88 -5.29 10.16 -7.05
CA ILE A 88 -5.31 10.88 -5.76
C ILE A 88 -6.76 11.06 -5.31
N LEU A 89 -7.12 10.34 -4.25
CA LEU A 89 -8.43 10.45 -3.64
C LEU A 89 -8.49 11.65 -2.69
N TYR A 90 -7.41 11.89 -1.95
CA TYR A 90 -7.29 13.02 -1.03
C TYR A 90 -5.81 13.35 -0.80
N THR A 91 -5.50 14.63 -0.57
CA THR A 91 -4.20 15.02 -0.02
C THR A 91 -4.31 16.36 0.70
N ASN A 92 -3.57 16.49 1.80
CA ASN A 92 -3.36 17.78 2.46
C ASN A 92 -1.99 18.39 2.14
N TYR A 93 -1.22 17.74 1.26
CA TYR A 93 0.14 18.06 0.82
C TYR A 93 1.23 18.08 1.91
N ARG A 94 0.86 18.30 3.18
CA ARG A 94 1.77 18.48 4.32
C ARG A 94 2.24 17.15 4.90
N GLY A 95 1.33 16.20 5.05
CA GLY A 95 1.61 14.96 5.78
C GLY A 95 0.77 13.76 5.37
N LEU A 96 -0.28 13.96 4.58
CA LEU A 96 -1.23 12.92 4.20
C LEU A 96 -1.52 12.95 2.69
N THR A 97 -1.44 11.79 2.07
CA THR A 97 -1.96 11.54 0.72
C THR A 97 -2.65 10.19 0.69
N ILE A 98 -3.88 10.13 0.21
CA ILE A 98 -4.64 8.89 0.02
C ILE A 98 -4.74 8.63 -1.47
N THR A 99 -4.15 7.52 -1.90
CA THR A 99 -4.26 7.06 -3.29
C THR A 99 -5.35 6.01 -3.40
N TYR A 100 -6.10 6.02 -4.49
CA TYR A 100 -7.14 5.04 -4.79
C TYR A 100 -7.09 4.65 -6.25
N ARG A 101 -7.37 3.37 -6.51
CA ARG A 101 -7.61 2.83 -7.85
C ARG A 101 -8.63 1.72 -7.74
N CYS A 102 -9.53 1.64 -8.71
CA CYS A 102 -10.36 0.46 -8.90
C CYS A 102 -10.19 -0.04 -10.34
N ALA A 103 -9.81 -1.31 -10.48
CA ALA A 103 -9.49 -1.89 -11.78
C ALA A 103 -9.94 -3.34 -11.86
N PHE A 104 -10.27 -3.80 -13.07
CA PHE A 104 -10.64 -5.19 -13.30
C PHE A 104 -9.45 -6.13 -13.04
N ALA A 105 -9.65 -7.10 -12.16
CA ALA A 105 -8.68 -8.12 -11.78
C ALA A 105 -9.08 -9.45 -12.42
N ALA A 106 -8.38 -9.84 -13.50
CA ALA A 106 -8.70 -11.04 -14.28
C ALA A 106 -8.72 -12.32 -13.43
N LYS A 107 -7.83 -12.44 -12.43
CA LYS A 107 -7.75 -13.60 -11.52
C LYS A 107 -9.06 -13.90 -10.79
N VAL A 108 -9.81 -12.85 -10.42
CA VAL A 108 -11.09 -12.97 -9.70
C VAL A 108 -12.29 -12.62 -10.56
N ARG A 109 -12.09 -12.26 -11.83
CA ARG A 109 -13.13 -11.81 -12.80
C ARG A 109 -14.05 -10.72 -12.24
N ARG A 110 -13.49 -9.82 -11.43
CA ARG A 110 -14.19 -8.74 -10.73
C ARG A 110 -13.29 -7.50 -10.65
N PHE A 111 -13.86 -6.37 -10.27
CA PHE A 111 -13.07 -5.17 -9.98
C PHE A 111 -12.48 -5.27 -8.58
N GLN A 112 -11.24 -4.85 -8.44
CA GLN A 112 -10.53 -4.78 -7.18
C GLN A 112 -10.22 -3.32 -6.84
N MET A 113 -10.62 -2.92 -5.65
CA MET A 113 -10.24 -1.64 -5.05
C MET A 113 -8.86 -1.77 -4.40
N THR A 114 -8.00 -0.81 -4.72
CA THR A 114 -6.67 -0.65 -4.14
C THR A 114 -6.59 0.75 -3.55
N LEU A 115 -6.23 0.84 -2.27
CA LEU A 115 -6.09 2.10 -1.56
C LEU A 115 -4.80 2.10 -0.75
N ARG A 116 -4.14 3.26 -0.68
CA ARG A 116 -2.97 3.48 0.18
C ARG A 116 -3.10 4.79 0.92
N VAL A 117 -2.89 4.75 2.23
CA VAL A 117 -2.71 5.92 3.08
C VAL A 117 -1.22 6.18 3.18
N LEU A 118 -0.77 7.26 2.56
CA LEU A 118 0.62 7.67 2.48
C LEU A 118 0.89 8.84 3.41
N THR A 119 2.02 8.80 4.09
CA THR A 119 2.45 9.81 5.06
C THR A 119 3.87 10.29 4.77
N ARG A 120 4.22 11.51 5.18
CA ARG A 120 5.58 12.05 4.97
C ARG A 120 6.64 11.42 5.90
N THR A 121 6.22 10.77 6.98
CA THR A 121 7.10 10.20 8.01
C THR A 121 6.60 8.82 8.42
N ARG A 122 7.49 7.92 8.84
CA ARG A 122 7.11 6.59 9.36
C ARG A 122 6.27 6.63 10.64
N THR A 123 6.38 7.72 11.40
CA THR A 123 5.69 7.96 12.67
C THR A 123 4.85 9.24 12.56
N PRO A 124 3.76 9.22 11.76
CA PRO A 124 2.90 10.39 11.59
C PRO A 124 2.25 10.77 12.94
N MET A 125 1.99 12.07 13.12
CA MET A 125 1.26 12.55 14.29
C MET A 125 -0.18 12.00 14.28
N PRO A 126 -0.82 11.77 15.45
CA PRO A 126 -2.17 11.21 15.53
C PRO A 126 -3.21 11.98 14.71
N GLU A 127 -3.09 13.30 14.61
CA GLU A 127 -4.01 14.17 13.87
C GLU A 127 -4.06 13.81 12.37
N ILE A 128 -2.91 13.46 11.79
CA ILE A 128 -2.81 13.00 10.39
C ILE A 128 -3.58 11.69 10.19
N LEU A 129 -3.52 10.79 11.18
CA LEU A 129 -4.24 9.51 11.12
C LEU A 129 -5.74 9.70 11.34
N TYR A 130 -6.14 10.58 12.25
CA TYR A 130 -7.54 10.93 12.46
C TYR A 130 -8.15 11.58 11.21
N GLU A 131 -7.42 12.49 10.56
CA GLU A 131 -7.83 13.10 9.29
C GLU A 131 -8.04 12.04 8.21
N ALA A 132 -7.10 11.10 8.06
CA ALA A 132 -7.23 10.00 7.11
C ALA A 132 -8.46 9.12 7.39
N LEU A 133 -8.67 8.73 8.64
CA LEU A 133 -9.81 7.90 9.07
C LEU A 133 -11.15 8.61 8.88
N ALA A 134 -11.22 9.89 9.25
CA ALA A 134 -12.42 10.72 9.06
C ALA A 134 -12.78 10.82 7.59
N PHE A 135 -11.79 11.07 6.72
CA PHE A 135 -11.99 11.11 5.28
C PHE A 135 -12.46 9.75 4.73
N LEU A 136 -11.77 8.65 5.05
CA LEU A 136 -12.15 7.31 4.58
C LEU A 136 -13.56 6.89 5.01
N LYS A 137 -13.97 7.28 6.24
CA LYS A 137 -15.33 7.07 6.73
C LYS A 137 -16.35 7.89 5.94
N SER A 138 -16.03 9.15 5.62
CA SER A 138 -16.93 10.03 4.85
C SER A 138 -17.24 9.50 3.44
N VAL A 139 -16.31 8.79 2.82
CA VAL A 139 -16.48 8.13 1.51
C VAL A 139 -16.91 6.67 1.61
N ASN A 140 -17.30 6.21 2.81
CA ASN A 140 -17.73 4.83 3.08
C ASN A 140 -16.72 3.75 2.64
N PHE A 141 -15.41 4.03 2.71
CA PHE A 141 -14.40 3.04 2.38
C PHE A 141 -14.29 1.98 3.50
N PRO A 142 -14.16 0.67 3.19
CA PRO A 142 -14.08 -0.39 4.19
C PRO A 142 -12.71 -0.41 4.88
N VAL A 143 -12.48 0.50 5.83
CA VAL A 143 -11.19 0.67 6.55
C VAL A 143 -10.73 -0.61 7.24
N ALA A 144 -11.65 -1.45 7.72
CA ALA A 144 -11.34 -2.74 8.36
C ALA A 144 -10.65 -3.75 7.42
N ALA A 145 -10.68 -3.52 6.10
CA ALA A 145 -10.01 -4.34 5.11
C ALA A 145 -8.59 -3.83 4.74
N LEU A 146 -8.09 -2.79 5.42
CA LEU A 146 -6.72 -2.29 5.23
C LEU A 146 -5.74 -2.99 6.16
N ASP A 147 -4.57 -3.31 5.64
CA ASP A 147 -3.40 -3.70 6.41
C ASP A 147 -2.69 -2.45 6.93
N TRP A 148 -2.45 -2.42 8.24
CA TRP A 148 -1.77 -1.34 8.93
C TRP A 148 -0.29 -1.66 9.04
N LEU A 149 0.48 -1.15 8.08
CA LEU A 149 1.91 -1.43 7.94
C LEU A 149 2.76 -0.77 9.04
N LYS A 150 2.28 0.34 9.61
CA LYS A 150 2.98 1.11 10.65
C LYS A 150 4.42 1.41 10.22
N THR A 151 5.41 0.86 10.93
CA THR A 151 6.85 1.06 10.70
C THR A 151 7.46 0.16 9.63
N GLU A 152 6.70 -0.81 9.09
CA GLU A 152 7.17 -1.73 8.06
C GLU A 152 7.14 -1.03 6.69
N ALA A 153 8.33 -0.58 6.29
CA ALA A 153 8.53 0.52 5.35
C ALA A 153 8.27 0.17 3.87
N PHE A 154 7.00 0.04 3.46
CA PHE A 154 6.66 0.35 2.07
C PHE A 154 6.74 1.87 1.88
N CYS A 155 7.80 2.33 1.21
CA CYS A 155 7.93 3.73 0.83
C CYS A 155 7.98 3.90 -0.69
N PHE A 156 7.51 5.06 -1.13
CA PHE A 156 7.46 5.49 -2.51
C PHE A 156 8.22 6.80 -2.61
N GLU A 157 9.19 6.86 -3.51
CA GLU A 157 9.86 8.10 -3.86
C GLU A 157 9.31 8.57 -5.20
N LEU A 158 8.63 9.71 -5.19
CA LEU A 158 8.07 10.32 -6.40
C LEU A 158 9.01 11.44 -6.85
N TYR A 159 9.60 11.32 -8.03
CA TYR A 159 10.57 12.28 -8.54
C TYR A 159 10.33 12.59 -10.01
N GLU A 160 10.74 13.78 -10.45
CA GLU A 160 10.74 14.13 -11.88
C GLU A 160 12.16 14.16 -12.40
N LEU A 161 12.47 13.20 -13.28
CA LEU A 161 13.78 13.15 -13.89
C LEU A 161 13.90 14.20 -15.00
N LYS A 162 14.76 15.19 -14.80
CA LYS A 162 15.16 16.15 -15.83
C LYS A 162 16.42 15.63 -16.54
N PHE A 163 16.27 14.73 -17.50
CA PHE A 163 17.40 14.13 -18.23
C PHE A 163 18.25 15.17 -19.00
N GLU A 164 17.69 16.35 -19.28
CA GLU A 164 18.27 17.34 -20.22
C GLU A 164 19.00 18.51 -19.57
N THR A 165 19.05 18.65 -18.23
CA THR A 165 19.55 19.92 -17.65
C THR A 165 20.61 19.82 -16.55
N GLN A 166 20.72 18.76 -15.75
CA GLN A 166 21.71 18.72 -14.66
C GLN A 166 22.16 17.30 -14.32
N MET A 167 23.48 17.10 -14.12
CA MET A 167 24.00 15.92 -13.42
C MET A 167 23.29 15.79 -12.07
N ARG A 168 22.84 14.58 -11.70
CA ARG A 168 22.23 14.34 -10.39
C ARG A 168 23.23 14.77 -9.30
N PRO A 169 22.84 15.64 -8.34
CA PRO A 169 23.71 15.96 -7.22
C PRO A 169 24.09 14.67 -6.49
N ILE A 170 25.38 14.52 -6.15
CA ILE A 170 25.98 13.29 -5.61
C ILE A 170 25.19 12.74 -4.40
N GLN A 171 24.57 13.64 -3.62
CA GLN A 171 23.76 13.34 -2.43
C GLN A 171 22.47 12.54 -2.72
N TYR A 172 21.97 12.54 -3.95
CA TYR A 172 20.75 11.82 -4.38
C TYR A 172 21.05 10.68 -5.36
N GLN A 173 22.32 10.35 -5.57
CA GLN A 173 22.68 9.17 -6.34
C GLN A 173 22.49 7.93 -5.46
N ALA A 174 21.75 6.93 -5.97
CA ALA A 174 21.69 5.64 -5.32
C ALA A 174 23.13 5.08 -5.18
N PRO A 175 23.47 4.35 -4.09
CA PRO A 175 24.84 3.92 -3.83
C PRO A 175 25.52 3.14 -4.97
N PHE A 176 24.72 2.53 -5.85
CA PHE A 176 25.18 1.71 -6.97
C PHE A 176 25.41 2.48 -8.28
N ASN A 177 25.13 3.79 -8.30
CA ASN A 177 25.27 4.65 -9.47
C ASN A 177 26.48 5.61 -9.38
N GLN A 178 27.38 5.40 -8.42
CA GLN A 178 28.65 6.10 -8.41
C GLN A 178 29.50 5.56 -9.56
N PRO A 179 29.92 6.38 -10.53
CA PRO A 179 30.93 5.96 -11.49
C PRO A 179 32.19 5.65 -10.68
N GLY A 180 32.70 4.42 -10.78
CA GLY A 180 34.05 4.11 -10.29
C GLY A 180 35.09 4.95 -11.03
N GLU A 181 36.33 4.94 -10.54
CA GLU A 181 37.46 5.78 -11.00
C GLU A 181 37.89 5.63 -12.48
N LEU A 182 37.12 4.91 -13.29
CA LEU A 182 37.39 4.70 -14.72
C LEU A 182 36.18 5.10 -15.57
N GLY A 183 35.71 6.32 -15.36
CA GLY A 183 34.83 7.03 -16.31
C GLY A 183 35.61 7.60 -17.47
#